data_AF-A0A355ERY3-F1
#
_entry.id   AF-A0A355ERY3-F1
#
_cell.length_a   1.000
_cell.length_b   1.000
_cell.length_c   1.000
_cell.angle_alpha   90.00
_cell.angle_beta   90.00
_cell.angle_gamma   90.00
#
_symmetry.space_group_name_H-M   'P 1'
#
loop_
_entity.id
_entity.type
_entity.pdbx_description
1 polymer ?
#
loop_
_entity_poly.entity_id
_entity_poly.type
_entity_poly.pdbx_seq_one_letter_code
_entity_poly.pdbx_strand_id
1 'polypeptide(L)'
;MGSMYLELGDLPLKWELTRRDGRQVVDLRQKVRVGAGSGTNSPWFVCGYGAGRFGVGTDTGRDYRVAESVYTLFDYRRTLLDPELTLRRLNDSLSSETLQKILQCINTALGLTPAAEIRLPKGGGVEISGPSIGGAVRLEGWADGYRLTLSWLLDLYGWALRAARIDAEGHITGILLIDEIEQHLHPSMQAEILPRLSKALPKMQIFATTHSPLVALDARPEELVVLRREGDHVVAEPAVPDFSGYSAEDMLADERLFDTEVYAPEMQEKVVRYRSLSAVPFEVRGAAESRELRDLALEIGARPAPASRESDMVRELKRLVEKHNL
;
A
#
# COMPACT_ATOMS: atom_id res chain seq x y z
N MET A 1 9.79 8.93 -44.31
CA MET A 1 8.72 7.91 -44.39
C MET A 1 9.12 6.77 -43.48
N GLY A 2 8.28 6.45 -42.50
CA GLY A 2 8.52 5.37 -41.53
C GLY A 2 8.40 5.82 -40.07
N SER A 3 7.25 6.39 -39.69
CA SER A 3 6.84 6.47 -38.28
C SER A 3 6.50 5.06 -37.81
N MET A 4 7.30 4.53 -36.88
CA MET A 4 7.10 3.19 -36.32
C MET A 4 6.53 3.38 -34.91
N TYR A 5 5.21 3.25 -34.80
CA TYR A 5 4.49 3.27 -33.53
C TYR A 5 4.79 1.98 -32.76
N LEU A 6 5.08 2.12 -31.47
CA LEU A 6 5.16 1.02 -30.52
C LEU A 6 3.75 0.82 -29.94
N GLU A 7 3.00 -0.13 -30.50
CA GLU A 7 1.80 -0.66 -29.84
C GLU A 7 2.24 -1.57 -28.69
N LEU A 8 2.24 -1.03 -27.47
CA LEU A 8 2.30 -1.82 -26.25
C LEU A 8 0.89 -2.36 -26.01
N GLY A 9 0.65 -3.62 -26.37
CA GLY A 9 -0.64 -4.27 -26.16
C GLY A 9 -1.04 -4.28 -24.68
N ASP A 10 -2.33 -4.01 -24.43
CA ASP A 10 -3.04 -3.90 -23.14
C ASP A 10 -3.10 -5.19 -22.30
N LEU A 11 -2.03 -5.99 -22.26
CA LEU A 11 -2.00 -7.20 -21.44
C LEU A 11 -1.24 -6.94 -20.13
N PRO A 12 -1.84 -7.25 -18.96
CA PRO A 12 -1.15 -7.11 -17.69
C PRO A 12 0.13 -7.95 -17.68
N LEU A 13 1.17 -7.41 -17.02
CA LEU A 13 2.44 -8.09 -16.81
C LEU A 13 2.18 -9.40 -16.05
N LYS A 14 2.43 -10.54 -16.70
CA LYS A 14 2.36 -11.84 -16.03
C LYS A 14 3.67 -12.08 -15.29
N TRP A 15 3.59 -12.37 -14.00
CA TRP A 15 4.73 -12.78 -13.19
C TRP A 15 4.58 -14.26 -12.80
N GLU A 16 5.70 -14.95 -12.69
CA GLU A 16 5.78 -16.31 -12.16
C GLU A 16 6.88 -16.36 -11.09
N LEU A 17 6.63 -16.99 -9.96
CA LEU A 17 7.70 -17.38 -9.04
C LEU A 17 8.40 -18.62 -9.64
N THR A 18 9.63 -18.45 -10.11
CA THR A 18 10.48 -19.55 -10.59
C THR A 18 11.58 -19.82 -9.59
N ARG A 19 12.00 -21.10 -9.49
CA ARG A 19 13.14 -21.48 -8.65
C ARG A 19 14.37 -21.57 -9.54
N ARG A 20 15.33 -20.67 -9.34
CA ARG A 20 16.59 -20.64 -10.09
C ARG A 20 17.75 -20.71 -9.10
N ASP A 21 18.62 -21.70 -9.27
CA ASP A 21 19.76 -21.97 -8.38
C ASP A 21 19.39 -22.01 -6.89
N GLY A 22 18.26 -22.66 -6.57
CA GLY A 22 17.77 -22.82 -5.19
C GLY A 22 17.05 -21.59 -4.61
N ARG A 23 17.10 -20.43 -5.27
CA ARG A 23 16.42 -19.18 -4.86
C ARG A 23 15.09 -19.02 -5.59
N GLN A 24 14.09 -18.50 -4.89
CA GLN A 24 12.85 -18.05 -5.52
C GLN A 24 13.12 -16.70 -6.22
N VAL A 25 12.78 -16.62 -7.50
CA VAL A 25 12.97 -15.45 -8.35
C VAL A 25 11.62 -15.13 -8.98
N VAL A 26 11.22 -13.85 -8.94
CA VAL A 26 10.02 -13.39 -9.65
C VAL A 26 10.41 -13.10 -11.10
N ASP A 27 9.97 -13.94 -12.03
CA ASP A 27 10.18 -13.76 -13.47
C ASP A 27 9.01 -12.95 -14.05
N LEU A 28 9.29 -11.73 -14.50
CA LEU A 28 8.35 -10.90 -15.24
C LEU A 28 8.38 -11.29 -16.73
N ARG A 29 7.29 -11.85 -17.25
CA ARG A 29 7.16 -12.17 -18.68
C ARG A 29 6.36 -11.11 -19.41
N GLN A 30 7.05 -10.28 -20.19
CA GLN A 30 6.44 -9.53 -21.29
C GLN A 30 7.20 -9.80 -22.57
N LYS A 31 6.48 -10.07 -23.66
CA LYS A 31 7.08 -10.12 -25.00
C LYS A 31 7.39 -8.68 -25.44
N VAL A 32 8.55 -8.17 -25.05
CA VAL A 32 9.08 -6.89 -25.57
C VAL A 32 9.96 -7.20 -26.77
N ARG A 33 9.58 -6.75 -27.97
CA ARG A 33 10.51 -6.69 -29.12
C ARG A 33 11.47 -5.52 -28.88
N VAL A 34 12.63 -5.79 -28.31
CA VAL A 34 13.68 -4.79 -28.13
C VAL A 34 14.44 -4.66 -29.45
N GLY A 35 14.32 -3.51 -30.12
CA GLY A 35 15.21 -3.12 -31.21
C GLY A 35 16.60 -2.82 -30.66
N ALA A 36 17.65 -3.28 -31.35
CA ALA A 36 19.04 -3.13 -30.95
C ALA A 36 19.42 -1.64 -30.88
N GLY A 37 19.49 -1.09 -29.67
CA GLY A 37 20.02 0.24 -29.36
C GLY A 37 21.01 0.15 -28.20
N SER A 38 22.23 0.61 -28.42
CA SER A 38 23.37 0.53 -27.48
C SER A 38 23.31 1.58 -26.35
N GLY A 39 22.23 1.57 -25.57
CA GLY A 39 22.07 2.42 -24.39
C GLY A 39 21.80 1.58 -23.14
N THR A 40 22.43 1.92 -22.02
CA THR A 40 22.24 1.30 -20.70
C THR A 40 20.87 1.55 -20.06
N ASN A 41 19.91 2.12 -20.81
CA ASN A 41 18.56 2.37 -20.30
C ASN A 41 17.69 1.15 -20.57
N SER A 42 17.24 0.56 -19.47
CA SER A 42 16.22 -0.48 -19.46
C SER A 42 14.98 -0.01 -20.25
N PRO A 43 14.35 -0.86 -21.07
CA PRO A 43 13.06 -0.52 -21.69
C PRO A 43 11.94 -0.34 -20.66
N TRP A 44 12.20 -0.68 -19.39
CA TRP A 44 11.28 -0.64 -18.27
C TRP A 44 11.43 0.65 -17.47
N PHE A 45 10.30 1.32 -17.22
CA PHE A 45 10.23 2.36 -16.20
C PHE A 45 9.90 1.73 -14.85
N VAL A 46 10.80 1.93 -13.89
CA VAL A 46 10.68 1.42 -12.53
C VAL A 46 10.88 2.57 -11.57
N CYS A 47 9.95 2.74 -10.64
CA CYS A 47 10.05 3.72 -9.58
C CYS A 47 9.89 3.03 -8.23
N GLY A 48 10.69 3.44 -7.25
CA GLY A 48 10.81 2.75 -5.97
C GLY A 48 10.88 3.73 -4.81
N TYR A 49 10.05 3.46 -3.80
CA TYR A 49 9.95 4.26 -2.58
C TYR A 49 10.27 3.42 -1.35
N GLY A 50 11.34 3.78 -0.65
CA GLY A 50 11.65 3.18 0.66
C GLY A 50 10.70 3.63 1.76
N ALA A 51 10.85 3.07 2.95
CA ALA A 51 10.15 3.50 4.16
C ALA A 51 10.46 4.98 4.50
N GLY A 52 11.73 5.38 4.46
CA GLY A 52 12.17 6.75 4.74
C GLY A 52 11.78 7.78 3.67
N ARG A 53 10.49 8.03 3.44
CA ARG A 53 9.94 9.03 2.50
C ARG A 53 9.98 10.44 3.08
N PHE A 54 11.11 10.81 3.70
CA PHE A 54 11.25 12.07 4.40
C PHE A 54 12.07 13.08 3.61
N GLY A 55 11.60 14.31 3.63
CA GLY A 55 12.34 15.44 3.08
C GLY A 55 12.19 15.58 1.57
N VAL A 56 12.36 16.83 1.15
CA VAL A 56 12.19 17.28 -0.23
C VAL A 56 13.46 18.01 -0.66
N GLY A 57 13.90 17.76 -1.89
CA GLY A 57 15.10 18.35 -2.45
C GLY A 57 14.88 18.93 -3.83
N THR A 58 15.72 19.90 -4.17
CA THR A 58 15.76 20.48 -5.50
C THR A 58 16.70 19.65 -6.37
N ASP A 59 16.14 18.86 -7.28
CA ASP A 59 16.94 18.12 -8.23
C ASP A 59 17.31 18.98 -9.45
N THR A 60 18.61 19.02 -9.74
CA THR A 60 19.21 19.63 -10.93
C THR A 60 18.81 18.82 -12.16
N GLY A 61 18.27 19.44 -13.20
CA GLY A 61 17.67 18.77 -14.38
C GLY A 61 18.58 17.82 -15.16
N ARG A 62 18.82 16.63 -14.61
CA ARG A 62 19.56 15.52 -15.21
C ARG A 62 18.62 14.61 -16.01
N ASP A 63 19.21 13.88 -16.96
CA ASP A 63 18.51 12.85 -17.74
C ASP A 63 18.05 11.69 -16.85
N TYR A 64 16.93 11.04 -17.23
CA TYR A 64 16.40 9.89 -16.50
C TYR A 64 17.38 8.71 -16.46
N ARG A 65 17.63 8.20 -15.25
CA ARG A 65 18.35 6.95 -14.98
C ARG A 65 17.52 6.09 -14.04
N VAL A 66 17.31 4.82 -14.39
CA VAL A 66 16.52 3.87 -13.58
C VAL A 66 17.02 3.78 -12.13
N ALA A 67 18.34 3.83 -11.93
CA ALA A 67 18.93 3.80 -10.59
C ALA A 67 18.50 4.99 -9.71
N GLU A 68 18.19 6.15 -10.30
CA GLU A 68 17.80 7.34 -9.55
C GLU A 68 16.34 7.27 -9.09
N SER A 69 15.44 6.69 -9.90
CA SER A 69 14.01 6.56 -9.56
C SER A 69 13.70 5.46 -8.54
N VAL A 70 14.66 4.61 -8.19
CA VAL A 70 14.53 3.57 -7.15
C VAL A 70 15.41 3.83 -5.93
N TYR A 71 16.16 4.92 -5.93
CA TYR A 71 17.26 5.11 -4.98
C TYR A 71 16.79 5.23 -3.52
N THR A 72 15.59 5.76 -3.30
CA THR A 72 15.02 5.91 -1.96
C THR A 72 14.73 4.57 -1.26
N LEU A 73 14.62 3.45 -2.00
CA LEU A 73 14.53 2.10 -1.43
C LEU A 73 15.82 1.69 -0.71
N PHE A 74 16.98 2.20 -1.15
CA PHE A 74 18.29 1.74 -0.68
C PHE A 74 19.03 2.79 0.15
N ASP A 75 18.65 4.06 0.07
CA ASP A 75 19.22 5.15 0.87
C ASP A 75 18.13 6.12 1.35
N TYR A 76 17.70 5.94 2.60
CA TYR A 76 16.67 6.75 3.26
C TYR A 76 17.06 8.22 3.50
N ARG A 77 18.31 8.62 3.21
CA ARG A 77 18.74 10.03 3.31
C ARG A 77 18.38 10.85 2.08
N ARG A 78 17.89 10.19 1.03
CA ARG A 78 17.54 10.84 -0.22
C ARG A 78 16.14 11.42 -0.14
N THR A 79 16.04 12.66 -0.58
CA THR A 79 14.82 13.44 -0.57
C THR A 79 14.03 13.22 -1.85
N LEU A 80 12.71 13.35 -1.74
CA LEU A 80 11.81 13.37 -2.89
C LEU A 80 11.97 14.67 -3.69
N LEU A 81 11.53 14.65 -4.95
CA LEU A 81 11.36 15.87 -5.73
C LEU A 81 10.40 16.82 -5.05
N ASP A 82 10.67 18.11 -5.18
CA ASP A 82 9.81 19.14 -4.63
C ASP A 82 8.40 19.14 -5.24
N PRO A 83 7.33 19.02 -4.42
CA PRO A 83 5.96 19.00 -4.90
C PRO A 83 5.59 20.20 -5.77
N GLU A 84 5.99 21.41 -5.36
CA GLU A 84 5.69 22.63 -6.10
C GLU A 84 6.44 22.64 -7.44
N LEU A 85 7.76 22.37 -7.42
CA LEU A 85 8.57 22.33 -8.64
C LEU A 85 8.09 21.25 -9.61
N THR A 86 7.67 20.09 -9.09
CA THR A 86 7.18 18.99 -9.92
C THR A 86 5.86 19.35 -10.57
N LEU A 87 4.92 19.94 -9.81
CA LEU A 87 3.65 20.39 -10.34
C LEU A 87 3.83 21.50 -11.38
N ARG A 88 4.78 22.43 -11.18
CA ARG A 88 5.17 23.43 -12.18
C ARG A 88 5.69 22.78 -13.46
N ARG A 89 6.62 21.83 -13.34
CA ARG A 89 7.19 21.11 -14.51
C ARG A 89 6.11 20.34 -15.28
N LEU A 90 5.19 19.68 -14.60
CA LEU A 90 4.05 19.00 -15.22
C LEU A 90 3.18 20.00 -15.98
N ASN A 91 2.87 21.14 -15.36
CA ASN A 91 2.09 22.21 -15.99
C ASN A 91 2.77 22.82 -17.23
N ASP A 92 4.10 22.95 -17.21
CA ASP A 92 4.87 23.51 -18.33
C ASP A 92 5.06 22.51 -19.48
N SER A 93 5.09 21.22 -19.19
CA SER A 93 5.45 20.16 -20.16
C SER A 93 4.26 19.43 -20.77
N LEU A 94 3.08 19.47 -20.12
CA LEU A 94 1.90 18.70 -20.52
C LEU A 94 0.75 19.62 -20.93
N SER A 95 -0.20 19.06 -21.69
CA SER A 95 -1.46 19.76 -21.99
C SER A 95 -2.27 19.97 -20.72
N SER A 96 -3.10 21.03 -20.69
CA SER A 96 -3.99 21.29 -19.54
C SER A 96 -4.99 20.15 -19.31
N GLU A 97 -5.40 19.44 -20.37
CA GLU A 97 -6.28 18.27 -20.26
C GLU A 97 -5.56 17.10 -19.57
N THR A 98 -4.35 16.75 -20.03
CA THR A 98 -3.55 15.68 -19.42
C THR A 98 -3.21 16.00 -17.97
N LEU A 99 -2.85 17.25 -17.66
CA LEU A 99 -2.59 17.68 -16.28
C LEU A 99 -3.83 17.50 -15.39
N GLN A 100 -5.02 17.88 -15.86
CA GLN A 100 -6.25 17.69 -15.09
C GLN A 100 -6.52 16.21 -14.81
N LYS A 101 -6.30 15.32 -15.77
CA LYS A 101 -6.44 13.87 -15.57
C LYS A 101 -5.44 13.33 -14.55
N ILE A 102 -4.19 13.78 -14.59
CA ILE A 102 -3.16 13.44 -13.58
C ILE A 102 -3.62 13.87 -12.17
N LEU A 103 -4.13 15.10 -12.03
CA LEU A 103 -4.61 15.60 -10.74
C LEU A 103 -5.83 14.79 -10.25
N GLN A 104 -6.69 14.31 -11.13
CA GLN A 104 -7.79 13.40 -10.78
C GLN A 104 -7.29 12.03 -10.32
N CYS A 105 -6.27 11.47 -10.97
CA CYS A 105 -5.61 10.25 -10.50
C CYS A 105 -5.02 10.45 -9.08
N ILE A 106 -4.36 11.58 -8.83
CA ILE A 106 -3.82 11.92 -7.50
C ILE A 106 -4.94 12.06 -6.47
N ASN A 107 -6.03 12.76 -6.79
CA ASN A 107 -7.19 12.87 -5.92
C ASN A 107 -7.78 11.48 -5.56
N THR A 108 -7.88 10.60 -6.56
CA THR A 108 -8.36 9.22 -6.37
C THR A 108 -7.44 8.44 -5.42
N ALA A 109 -6.12 8.54 -5.61
CA ALA A 109 -5.14 7.91 -4.73
C ALA A 109 -5.24 8.42 -3.27
N LEU A 110 -5.46 9.71 -3.08
CA LEU A 110 -5.63 10.33 -1.76
C LEU A 110 -7.02 10.09 -1.14
N GLY A 111 -7.99 9.55 -1.90
CA GLY A 111 -9.38 9.43 -1.46
C GLY A 111 -10.10 10.77 -1.31
N LEU A 112 -9.66 11.79 -2.05
CA LEU A 112 -10.33 13.08 -2.13
C LEU A 112 -11.52 13.00 -3.08
N THR A 113 -12.53 13.85 -2.85
CA THR A 113 -13.67 13.94 -3.77
C THR A 113 -13.23 14.41 -5.16
N PRO A 114 -13.94 14.03 -6.25
CA PRO A 114 -13.63 14.50 -7.60
C PRO A 114 -13.68 16.04 -7.76
N ALA A 115 -14.39 16.72 -6.87
CA ALA A 115 -14.47 18.18 -6.81
C ALA A 115 -13.28 18.83 -6.08
N ALA A 116 -12.35 18.05 -5.54
CA ALA A 116 -11.13 18.58 -4.95
C ALA A 116 -10.19 19.10 -6.04
N GLU A 117 -9.53 20.22 -5.78
CA GLU A 117 -8.63 20.87 -6.72
C GLU A 117 -7.27 21.06 -6.07
N ILE A 118 -6.22 20.66 -6.80
CA ILE A 118 -4.82 20.88 -6.43
C ILE A 118 -4.30 22.01 -7.30
N ARG A 119 -3.82 23.09 -6.69
CA ARG A 119 -3.42 24.33 -7.38
C ARG A 119 -2.10 24.88 -6.86
N LEU A 120 -1.47 25.71 -7.69
CA LEU A 120 -0.30 26.52 -7.36
C LEU A 120 -0.76 27.96 -7.06
N PRO A 121 -0.86 28.38 -5.78
CA PRO A 121 -1.33 29.72 -5.44
C PRO A 121 -0.29 30.80 -5.78
N LYS A 122 -0.77 32.06 -5.90
CA LYS A 122 0.10 33.23 -6.06
C LYS A 122 0.87 33.46 -4.76
N GLY A 123 2.09 32.96 -4.68
CA GLY A 123 2.93 32.98 -3.48
C GLY A 123 3.76 31.71 -3.28
N GLY A 124 3.57 30.69 -4.11
CA GLY A 124 4.28 29.42 -3.99
C GLY A 124 3.58 28.44 -3.04
N GLY A 125 4.12 27.23 -2.99
CA GLY A 125 3.54 26.05 -2.36
C GLY A 125 2.51 25.33 -3.23
N VAL A 126 1.94 24.28 -2.65
CA VAL A 126 0.81 23.52 -3.21
C VAL A 126 -0.39 23.73 -2.30
N GLU A 127 -1.54 24.05 -2.88
CA GLU A 127 -2.79 24.25 -2.16
C GLU A 127 -3.84 23.26 -2.65
N ILE A 128 -4.59 22.69 -1.71
CA ILE A 128 -5.67 21.75 -1.99
C ILE A 128 -6.97 22.35 -1.44
N SER A 129 -7.99 22.43 -2.28
CA SER A 129 -9.32 22.91 -1.92
C SER A 129 -10.38 21.88 -2.29
N GLY A 130 -11.54 21.94 -1.65
CA GLY A 130 -12.66 21.08 -2.04
C GLY A 130 -13.81 21.09 -1.03
N PRO A 131 -14.98 20.58 -1.40
CA PRO A 131 -16.17 20.60 -0.54
C PRO A 131 -15.98 19.86 0.79
N SER A 132 -15.22 18.74 0.78
CA SER A 132 -14.93 17.94 1.96
C SER A 132 -13.87 18.54 2.89
N ILE A 133 -13.13 19.54 2.42
CA ILE A 133 -12.02 20.18 3.16
C ILE A 133 -12.52 21.47 3.84
N GLY A 134 -13.61 22.06 3.33
CA GLY A 134 -14.23 23.28 3.88
C GLY A 134 -13.55 24.59 3.44
N GLY A 135 -12.37 24.52 2.84
CA GLY A 135 -11.61 25.66 2.34
C GLY A 135 -10.35 25.26 1.58
N ALA A 136 -9.57 26.24 1.15
CA ALA A 136 -8.27 26.01 0.52
C ALA A 136 -7.18 25.92 1.60
N VAL A 137 -6.46 24.80 1.64
CA VAL A 137 -5.46 24.49 2.66
C VAL A 137 -4.13 24.19 1.99
N ARG A 138 -3.07 24.89 2.42
CA ARG A 138 -1.71 24.62 1.97
C ARG A 138 -1.22 23.26 2.41
N LEU A 139 -0.42 22.61 1.57
CA LEU A 139 0.10 21.26 1.79
C LEU A 139 0.80 21.09 3.16
N GLU A 140 1.46 22.12 3.67
CA GLU A 140 2.11 22.09 4.99
C GLU A 140 1.12 21.96 6.15
N GLY A 141 -0.14 22.39 5.95
CA GLY A 141 -1.22 22.28 6.92
C GLY A 141 -2.00 20.97 6.87
N TRP A 142 -1.67 20.07 5.95
CA TRP A 142 -2.29 18.74 5.87
C TRP A 142 -1.68 17.76 6.86
N ALA A 143 -2.47 16.76 7.27
CA ALA A 143 -1.98 15.64 8.05
C ALA A 143 -0.85 14.90 7.30
N ASP A 144 0.15 14.43 8.05
CA ASP A 144 1.38 13.88 7.48
C ASP A 144 1.14 12.75 6.46
N GLY A 145 0.18 11.86 6.72
CA GLY A 145 -0.18 10.80 5.78
C GLY A 145 -0.60 11.30 4.41
N TYR A 146 -1.42 12.35 4.34
CA TYR A 146 -1.82 12.97 3.07
C TYR A 146 -0.65 13.71 2.42
N ARG A 147 0.12 14.47 3.21
CA ARG A 147 1.26 15.24 2.72
C ARG A 147 2.32 14.35 2.09
N LEU A 148 2.72 13.29 2.78
CA LEU A 148 3.72 12.34 2.31
C LEU A 148 3.20 11.57 1.10
N THR A 149 1.91 11.18 1.11
CA THR A 149 1.30 10.49 -0.03
C THR A 149 1.29 11.35 -1.29
N LEU A 150 0.87 12.61 -1.18
CA LEU A 150 0.92 13.54 -2.29
C LEU A 150 2.36 13.76 -2.77
N SER A 151 3.31 13.88 -1.84
CA SER A 151 4.71 14.16 -2.17
C SER A 151 5.33 13.05 -3.02
N TRP A 152 5.18 11.78 -2.62
CA TRP A 152 5.74 10.67 -3.40
C TRP A 152 4.95 10.42 -4.70
N LEU A 153 3.64 10.68 -4.73
CA LEU A 153 2.87 10.61 -5.98
C LEU A 153 3.35 11.67 -6.99
N LEU A 154 3.59 12.91 -6.54
CA LEU A 154 4.12 13.95 -7.40
C LEU A 154 5.53 13.61 -7.88
N ASP A 155 6.39 13.11 -6.98
CA ASP A 155 7.71 12.60 -7.35
C ASP A 155 7.63 11.51 -8.43
N LEU A 156 6.69 10.56 -8.30
CA LEU A 156 6.43 9.50 -9.28
C LEU A 156 6.06 10.09 -10.64
N TYR A 157 5.14 11.05 -10.68
CA TYR A 157 4.80 11.75 -11.91
C TYR A 157 5.97 12.55 -12.49
N GLY A 158 6.83 13.12 -11.64
CA GLY A 158 8.06 13.79 -12.05
C GLY A 158 9.03 12.84 -12.75
N TRP A 159 9.24 11.64 -12.20
CA TRP A 159 10.04 10.60 -12.84
C TRP A 159 9.40 10.05 -14.11
N ALA A 160 8.09 9.82 -14.11
CA ALA A 160 7.36 9.33 -15.27
C ALA A 160 7.38 10.32 -16.44
N LEU A 161 7.30 11.63 -16.15
CA LEU A 161 7.45 12.69 -17.15
C LEU A 161 8.83 12.63 -17.80
N ARG A 162 9.90 12.55 -17.00
CA ARG A 162 11.29 12.45 -17.49
C ARG A 162 11.54 11.18 -18.31
N ALA A 163 10.86 10.08 -17.96
CA ALA A 163 10.95 8.83 -18.68
C ALA A 163 10.02 8.75 -19.91
N ALA A 164 9.20 9.78 -20.17
CA ALA A 164 8.17 9.82 -21.20
C ALA A 164 7.18 8.63 -21.11
N ARG A 165 6.65 8.38 -19.90
CA ARG A 165 5.77 7.23 -19.58
C ARG A 165 4.35 7.59 -19.18
N ILE A 166 3.98 8.85 -19.34
CA ILE A 166 2.64 9.36 -19.09
C ILE A 166 1.90 9.37 -20.43
N ASP A 167 0.73 8.73 -20.49
CA ASP A 167 -0.13 8.77 -21.67
C ASP A 167 -1.07 10.00 -21.66
N ALA A 168 -1.86 10.18 -22.72
CA ALA A 168 -2.80 11.31 -22.83
C ALA A 168 -3.87 11.31 -21.72
N GLU A 169 -4.09 10.15 -21.11
CA GLU A 169 -5.07 9.89 -20.05
C GLU A 169 -4.49 10.16 -18.67
N GLY A 170 -3.20 10.54 -18.59
CA GLY A 170 -2.50 10.78 -17.33
C GLY A 170 -2.05 9.50 -16.64
N HIS A 171 -2.20 8.32 -17.27
CA HIS A 171 -1.75 7.07 -16.68
C HIS A 171 -0.26 6.85 -16.92
N ILE A 172 0.39 6.29 -15.90
CA ILE A 172 1.81 5.93 -15.94
C ILE A 172 1.93 4.46 -16.32
N THR A 173 2.78 4.14 -17.29
CA THR A 173 3.12 2.74 -17.62
C THR A 173 4.46 2.35 -17.00
N GLY A 174 4.47 1.33 -16.13
CA GLY A 174 5.70 0.84 -15.52
C GLY A 174 5.51 -0.04 -14.28
N ILE A 175 6.55 -0.11 -13.45
CA ILE A 175 6.56 -0.87 -12.19
C ILE A 175 6.78 0.10 -11.04
N LEU A 176 5.97 -0.04 -9.99
CA LEU A 176 6.06 0.73 -8.75
C LEU A 176 6.41 -0.20 -7.60
N LEU A 177 7.48 0.10 -6.89
CA LEU A 177 7.92 -0.60 -5.69
C LEU A 177 7.70 0.32 -4.48
N ILE A 178 6.99 -0.12 -3.46
CA ILE A 178 6.77 0.68 -2.24
C ILE A 178 7.10 -0.19 -1.03
N ASP A 179 8.04 0.26 -0.22
CA ASP A 179 8.34 -0.36 1.07
C ASP A 179 7.50 0.29 2.17
N GLU A 180 6.92 -0.50 3.07
CA GLU A 180 6.03 -0.07 4.15
C GLU A 180 4.98 0.95 3.66
N ILE A 181 4.10 0.52 2.75
CA ILE A 181 3.10 1.41 2.12
C ILE A 181 2.20 2.14 3.14
N GLU A 182 1.97 1.53 4.30
CA GLU A 182 1.19 2.08 5.40
C GLU A 182 1.87 3.22 6.16
N GLN A 183 3.18 3.42 5.97
CA GLN A 183 3.94 4.27 6.87
C GLN A 183 3.42 5.71 6.82
N HIS A 184 3.10 6.25 8.01
CA HIS A 184 2.43 7.54 8.25
C HIS A 184 0.98 7.66 7.76
N LEU A 185 0.39 6.62 7.16
CA LEU A 185 -1.02 6.61 6.82
C LEU A 185 -1.88 6.42 8.08
N HIS A 186 -2.94 7.21 8.18
CA HIS A 186 -3.98 6.97 9.18
C HIS A 186 -4.65 5.61 8.91
N PRO A 187 -5.11 4.85 9.93
CA PRO A 187 -5.71 3.53 9.74
C PRO A 187 -6.83 3.49 8.68
N SER A 188 -7.67 4.52 8.61
CA SER A 188 -8.72 4.62 7.59
C SER A 188 -8.19 4.73 6.17
N MET A 189 -6.99 5.28 5.97
CA MET A 189 -6.33 5.32 4.67
C MET A 189 -5.65 3.99 4.35
N GLN A 190 -5.09 3.31 5.35
CA GLN A 190 -4.45 2.00 5.17
C GLN A 190 -5.43 0.97 4.61
N ALA A 191 -6.67 0.99 5.09
CA ALA A 191 -7.72 0.05 4.69
C ALA A 191 -8.29 0.25 3.27
N GLU A 192 -7.87 1.29 2.54
CA GLU A 192 -8.36 1.55 1.17
C GLU A 192 -7.25 1.93 0.19
N ILE A 193 -5.98 1.89 0.61
CA ILE A 193 -4.88 2.44 -0.20
C ILE A 193 -4.64 1.62 -1.47
N LEU A 194 -4.78 0.29 -1.41
CA LEU A 194 -4.43 -0.56 -2.55
C LEU A 194 -5.44 -0.43 -3.71
N PRO A 195 -6.77 -0.47 -3.50
CA PRO A 195 -7.77 -0.18 -4.53
C PRO A 195 -7.66 1.25 -5.04
N ARG A 196 -7.38 2.23 -4.18
CA ARG A 196 -7.23 3.63 -4.59
C ARG A 196 -6.04 3.79 -5.54
N LEU A 197 -4.89 3.21 -5.21
CA LEU A 197 -3.71 3.21 -6.08
C LEU A 197 -3.94 2.41 -7.37
N SER A 198 -4.57 1.24 -7.29
CA SER A 198 -4.90 0.42 -8.46
C SER A 198 -5.82 1.14 -9.44
N LYS A 199 -6.78 1.93 -8.92
CA LYS A 199 -7.65 2.79 -9.73
C LYS A 199 -6.91 4.00 -10.30
N ALA A 200 -6.02 4.61 -9.52
CA ALA A 200 -5.27 5.80 -9.94
C ALA A 200 -4.16 5.49 -10.95
N LEU A 201 -3.55 4.31 -10.87
CA LEU A 201 -2.39 3.88 -11.64
C LEU A 201 -2.67 2.54 -12.36
N PRO A 202 -3.70 2.45 -13.22
CA PRO A 202 -4.17 1.19 -13.78
C PRO A 202 -3.17 0.52 -14.74
N LYS A 203 -2.18 1.26 -15.23
CA LYS A 203 -1.10 0.78 -16.13
C LYS A 203 0.22 0.52 -15.41
N MET A 204 0.23 0.57 -14.07
CA MET A 204 1.40 0.23 -13.27
C MET A 204 1.22 -1.14 -12.58
N GLN A 205 2.27 -1.97 -12.62
CA GLN A 205 2.37 -3.11 -11.70
C GLN A 205 2.92 -2.61 -10.36
N ILE A 206 2.13 -2.74 -9.30
CA ILE A 206 2.50 -2.30 -7.97
C ILE A 206 2.98 -3.51 -7.16
N PHE A 207 4.16 -3.40 -6.55
CA PHE A 207 4.63 -4.29 -5.50
C PHE A 207 4.81 -3.46 -4.24
N ALA A 208 4.06 -3.78 -3.20
CA ALA A 208 4.13 -3.10 -1.93
C ALA A 208 4.49 -4.10 -0.83
N THR A 209 5.29 -3.66 0.14
CA THR A 209 5.48 -4.39 1.41
C THR A 209 4.62 -3.71 2.48
N THR A 210 4.18 -4.49 3.46
CA THR A 210 3.43 -3.98 4.60
C THR A 210 3.61 -4.88 5.82
N HIS A 211 3.62 -4.25 6.99
CA HIS A 211 3.44 -4.90 8.29
C HIS A 211 2.05 -4.63 8.88
N SER A 212 1.18 -3.91 8.15
CA SER A 212 -0.16 -3.59 8.61
C SER A 212 -1.18 -4.64 8.17
N PRO A 213 -1.91 -5.26 9.11
CA PRO A 213 -3.03 -6.14 8.76
C PRO A 213 -4.15 -5.40 8.02
N LEU A 214 -4.28 -4.08 8.23
CA LEU A 214 -5.31 -3.27 7.56
C LEU A 214 -5.02 -3.11 6.06
N VAL A 215 -3.75 -2.99 5.68
CA VAL A 215 -3.36 -2.99 4.26
C VAL A 215 -3.49 -4.39 3.67
N ALA A 216 -3.07 -5.43 4.41
CA ALA A 216 -3.15 -6.80 3.92
C ALA A 216 -4.60 -7.26 3.66
N LEU A 217 -5.56 -6.82 4.48
CA LEU A 217 -7.00 -7.07 4.28
C LEU A 217 -7.56 -6.50 2.97
N ASP A 218 -6.93 -5.44 2.48
CA ASP A 218 -7.34 -4.72 1.28
C ASP A 218 -6.83 -5.40 -0.01
N ALA A 219 -5.95 -6.42 0.13
CA ALA A 219 -5.45 -7.25 -0.96
C ALA A 219 -6.31 -8.51 -1.13
N ARG A 220 -6.36 -9.06 -2.36
CA ARG A 220 -6.94 -10.39 -2.55
C ARG A 220 -5.95 -11.48 -2.07
N PRO A 221 -6.42 -12.65 -1.60
CA PRO A 221 -5.53 -13.72 -1.17
C PRO A 221 -4.45 -14.11 -2.19
N GLU A 222 -4.77 -14.09 -3.48
CA GLU A 222 -3.82 -14.36 -4.56
C GLU A 222 -2.82 -13.23 -4.87
N GLU A 223 -3.04 -12.03 -4.31
CA GLU A 223 -2.14 -10.88 -4.41
C GLU A 223 -1.19 -10.78 -3.21
N LEU A 224 -1.46 -11.53 -2.14
CA LEU A 224 -0.67 -11.50 -0.92
C LEU A 224 0.44 -12.55 -0.95
N VAL A 225 1.66 -12.12 -0.63
CA VAL A 225 2.81 -13.02 -0.41
C VAL A 225 3.31 -12.78 1.01
N VAL A 226 3.13 -13.78 1.88
CA VAL A 226 3.62 -13.70 3.26
C VAL A 226 5.08 -14.14 3.29
N LEU A 227 5.93 -13.32 3.89
CA LEU A 227 7.36 -13.57 4.00
C LEU A 227 7.73 -13.91 5.45
N ARG A 228 8.46 -15.01 5.66
CA ARG A 228 8.99 -15.43 6.95
C ARG A 228 10.50 -15.45 6.96
N ARG A 229 11.09 -15.11 8.10
CA ARG A 229 12.52 -15.24 8.30
C ARG A 229 12.84 -16.60 8.93
N GLU A 230 13.63 -17.40 8.23
CA GLU A 230 14.18 -18.66 8.73
C GLU A 230 15.69 -18.49 8.91
N GLY A 231 16.12 -18.18 10.14
CA GLY A 231 17.53 -17.91 10.43
C GLY A 231 18.09 -16.70 9.68
N ASP A 232 18.95 -16.96 8.69
CA ASP A 232 19.66 -15.96 7.87
C ASP A 232 19.00 -15.67 6.51
N HIS A 233 17.91 -16.36 6.17
CA HIS A 233 17.22 -16.18 4.90
C HIS A 233 15.72 -15.93 5.09
N VAL A 234 15.07 -15.50 4.01
CA VAL A 234 13.63 -15.23 3.94
C VAL A 234 12.99 -16.25 3.01
N VAL A 235 11.89 -16.85 3.44
CA VAL A 235 11.07 -17.78 2.69
C VAL A 235 9.68 -17.21 2.50
N ALA A 236 9.04 -17.51 1.37
CA ALA A 236 7.62 -17.21 1.17
C ALA A 236 6.76 -18.34 1.74
N GLU A 237 5.70 -17.98 2.46
CA GLU A 237 4.69 -18.92 2.94
C GLU A 237 4.02 -19.63 1.75
N PRO A 238 4.06 -20.97 1.69
CA PRO A 238 3.52 -21.72 0.55
C PRO A 238 2.00 -21.63 0.39
N ALA A 239 1.24 -21.34 1.46
CA ALA A 239 -0.21 -21.33 1.42
C ALA A 239 -0.80 -20.20 2.25
N VAL A 240 -1.14 -19.10 1.58
CA VAL A 240 -1.93 -18.01 2.17
C VAL A 240 -3.39 -18.48 2.31
N PRO A 241 -4.01 -18.40 3.49
CA PRO A 241 -5.41 -18.75 3.65
C PRO A 241 -6.33 -17.80 2.88
N ASP A 242 -7.54 -18.27 2.58
CA ASP A 242 -8.60 -17.36 2.14
C ASP A 242 -9.08 -16.53 3.34
N PHE A 243 -8.61 -15.29 3.39
CA PHE A 243 -8.93 -14.33 4.45
C PHE A 243 -10.03 -13.33 4.03
N SER A 244 -10.80 -13.61 2.97
CA SER A 244 -11.83 -12.69 2.45
C SER A 244 -12.92 -12.31 3.48
N GLY A 245 -13.08 -13.10 4.54
CA GLY A 245 -14.00 -12.84 5.65
C GLY A 245 -13.35 -12.42 6.96
N TYR A 246 -12.03 -12.20 6.99
CA TYR A 246 -11.29 -11.91 8.21
C TYR A 246 -11.51 -10.47 8.67
N SER A 247 -11.60 -10.28 9.99
CA SER A 247 -11.39 -8.98 10.61
C SER A 247 -9.89 -8.70 10.78
N ALA A 248 -9.54 -7.47 11.18
CA ALA A 248 -8.15 -7.14 11.53
C ALA A 248 -7.62 -7.99 12.69
N GLU A 249 -8.48 -8.38 13.65
CA GLU A 249 -8.10 -9.29 14.73
C GLU A 249 -7.81 -10.71 14.20
N ASP A 250 -8.61 -11.20 13.25
CA ASP A 250 -8.42 -12.53 12.65
C ASP A 250 -7.12 -12.60 11.83
N MET A 251 -6.79 -11.54 11.10
CA MET A 251 -5.51 -11.43 10.36
C MET A 251 -4.31 -11.50 11.29
N LEU A 252 -4.41 -10.80 12.42
CA LEU A 252 -3.37 -10.78 13.44
C LEU A 252 -3.20 -12.17 14.07
N ALA A 253 -4.29 -12.85 14.38
CA ALA A 253 -4.29 -14.14 15.04
C ALA A 253 -3.92 -15.35 14.14
N ASP A 254 -4.10 -15.27 12.82
CA ASP A 254 -3.76 -16.39 11.93
C ASP A 254 -2.24 -16.56 11.83
N GLU A 255 -1.75 -17.70 12.33
CA GLU A 255 -0.33 -18.07 12.33
C GLU A 255 0.29 -18.07 10.94
N ARG A 256 -0.49 -18.25 9.85
CA ARG A 256 0.00 -18.25 8.47
C ARG A 256 0.12 -16.84 7.89
N LEU A 257 -0.43 -15.83 8.56
CA LEU A 257 -0.39 -14.42 8.18
C LEU A 257 0.57 -13.64 9.08
N PHE A 258 0.08 -13.07 10.17
CA PHE A 258 0.87 -12.19 11.05
C PHE A 258 1.35 -12.85 12.33
N ASP A 259 0.75 -13.97 12.76
CA ASP A 259 1.15 -14.72 13.97
C ASP A 259 1.36 -13.83 15.21
N THR A 260 0.45 -12.88 15.42
CA THR A 260 0.55 -11.88 16.47
C THR A 260 -0.77 -11.77 17.21
N GLU A 261 -0.83 -12.33 18.42
CA GLU A 261 -1.95 -12.07 19.31
C GLU A 261 -1.77 -10.75 20.07
N VAL A 262 -2.66 -9.79 19.81
CA VAL A 262 -2.62 -8.47 20.45
C VAL A 262 -3.67 -8.39 21.56
N TYR A 263 -3.20 -8.26 22.80
CA TYR A 263 -4.05 -8.03 23.96
C TYR A 263 -3.62 -6.75 24.70
N ALA A 264 -4.56 -6.11 25.39
CA ALA A 264 -4.20 -5.06 26.36
C ALA A 264 -3.25 -5.64 27.43
N PRO A 265 -2.30 -4.87 27.98
CA PRO A 265 -1.28 -5.40 28.89
C PRO A 265 -1.83 -6.24 30.04
N GLU A 266 -2.89 -5.76 30.71
CA GLU A 266 -3.58 -6.49 31.79
C GLU A 266 -4.18 -7.83 31.34
N MET A 267 -4.68 -7.89 30.10
CA MET A 267 -5.22 -9.12 29.52
C MET A 267 -4.10 -10.06 29.06
N GLN A 268 -3.00 -9.51 28.57
CA GLN A 268 -1.85 -10.28 28.16
C GLN A 268 -1.27 -11.08 29.35
N GLU A 269 -1.19 -10.47 30.53
CA GLU A 269 -0.81 -11.17 31.77
C GLU A 269 -1.77 -12.32 32.09
N LYS A 270 -3.09 -12.08 32.00
CA LYS A 270 -4.11 -13.10 32.24
C LYS A 270 -4.07 -14.24 31.24
N VAL A 271 -3.86 -13.96 29.95
CA VAL A 271 -3.76 -14.96 28.88
C VAL A 271 -2.48 -15.80 29.04
N VAL A 272 -1.34 -15.16 29.35
CA VAL A 272 -0.09 -15.87 29.66
C VAL A 272 -0.25 -16.78 30.87
N ARG A 273 -0.89 -16.28 31.94
CA ARG A 273 -1.18 -17.07 33.14
C ARG A 273 -2.11 -18.24 32.83
N TYR A 274 -3.19 -18.00 32.08
CA TYR A 274 -4.11 -19.04 31.63
C TYR A 274 -3.39 -20.15 30.85
N ARG A 275 -2.53 -19.79 29.88
CA ARG A 275 -1.72 -20.75 29.12
C ARG A 275 -0.77 -21.56 29.99
N SER A 276 -0.10 -20.91 30.95
CA SER A 276 0.80 -21.59 31.88
C SER A 276 0.08 -22.65 32.72
N LEU A 277 -1.13 -22.34 33.17
CA LEU A 277 -1.95 -23.25 33.95
C LEU A 277 -2.55 -24.35 33.08
N SER A 278 -3.01 -24.03 31.85
CA SER A 278 -3.63 -25.00 30.94
C SER A 278 -2.66 -26.08 30.47
N ALA A 279 -1.37 -25.75 30.34
CA ALA A 279 -0.31 -26.68 29.97
C ALA A 279 0.01 -27.73 31.06
N VAL A 280 -0.32 -27.47 32.33
CA VAL A 280 -0.16 -28.44 33.42
C VAL A 280 -1.30 -29.47 33.36
N PRO A 281 -1.04 -30.78 33.27
CA PRO A 281 -2.09 -31.81 33.24
C PRO A 281 -3.03 -31.72 34.45
N PHE A 282 -4.31 -31.99 34.23
CA PHE A 282 -5.35 -31.87 35.28
C PHE A 282 -5.03 -32.69 36.53
N GLU A 283 -4.39 -33.85 36.38
CA GLU A 283 -4.03 -34.75 37.50
C GLU A 283 -2.95 -34.18 38.42
N VAL A 284 -2.12 -33.28 37.90
CA VAL A 284 -1.00 -32.65 38.61
C VAL A 284 -1.38 -31.26 39.12
N ARG A 285 -2.44 -30.67 38.55
CA ARG A 285 -2.90 -29.32 38.86
C ARG A 285 -3.64 -29.27 40.20
N GLY A 286 -3.23 -28.37 41.08
CA GLY A 286 -3.88 -28.17 42.37
C GLY A 286 -5.33 -27.70 42.26
N ALA A 287 -6.12 -27.89 43.32
CA ALA A 287 -7.51 -27.43 43.35
C ALA A 287 -7.65 -25.90 43.24
N ALA A 288 -6.67 -25.15 43.75
CA ALA A 288 -6.61 -23.69 43.63
C ALA A 288 -6.33 -23.26 42.19
N GLU A 289 -5.33 -23.86 41.54
CA GLU A 289 -4.95 -23.61 40.15
C GLU A 289 -6.07 -23.98 39.17
N SER A 290 -6.82 -25.05 39.45
CA SER A 290 -7.99 -25.45 38.67
C SER A 290 -9.20 -24.52 38.83
N ARG A 291 -9.26 -23.75 39.93
CA ARG A 291 -10.24 -22.69 40.12
C ARG A 291 -9.81 -21.43 39.38
N GLU A 292 -8.55 -21.02 39.59
CA GLU A 292 -7.93 -19.89 38.90
C GLU A 292 -8.05 -20.02 37.37
N LEU A 293 -7.77 -21.21 36.80
CA LEU A 293 -7.92 -21.42 35.36
C LEU A 293 -9.36 -21.20 34.87
N ARG A 294 -10.36 -21.62 35.66
CA ARG A 294 -11.79 -21.44 35.31
C ARG A 294 -12.19 -19.99 35.41
N ASP A 295 -11.76 -19.28 36.44
CA ASP A 295 -12.04 -17.86 36.63
C ASP A 295 -11.40 -17.04 35.50
N LEU A 296 -10.14 -17.32 35.16
CA LEU A 296 -9.46 -16.72 34.01
C LEU A 296 -10.17 -17.02 32.68
N ALA A 297 -10.66 -18.25 32.48
CA ALA A 297 -11.42 -18.61 31.28
C ALA A 297 -12.71 -17.78 31.14
N LEU A 298 -13.42 -17.58 32.24
CA LEU A 298 -14.64 -16.76 32.28
C LEU A 298 -14.33 -15.29 32.02
N GLU A 299 -13.28 -14.74 32.65
CA GLU A 299 -12.86 -13.36 32.44
C GLU A 299 -12.38 -13.09 31.00
N ILE A 300 -11.61 -14.01 30.42
CA ILE A 300 -11.14 -13.92 29.02
C ILE A 300 -12.33 -14.07 28.06
N GLY A 301 -13.27 -14.96 28.34
CA GLY A 301 -14.45 -15.20 27.52
C GLY A 301 -15.55 -14.12 27.62
N ALA A 302 -15.62 -13.39 28.73
CA ALA A 302 -16.67 -12.40 28.99
C ALA A 302 -16.48 -11.05 28.28
N ARG A 303 -15.77 -11.01 27.13
CA ARG A 303 -15.54 -9.79 26.35
C ARG A 303 -16.87 -9.05 26.11
N PRO A 304 -17.08 -7.83 26.64
CA PRO A 304 -18.12 -6.98 26.09
C PRO A 304 -17.68 -6.65 24.67
N ALA A 305 -18.40 -7.17 23.67
CA ALA A 305 -18.24 -6.68 22.32
C ALA A 305 -18.45 -5.16 22.36
N PRO A 306 -17.56 -4.33 21.78
CA PRO A 306 -17.83 -2.90 21.67
C PRO A 306 -19.24 -2.80 21.08
N ALA A 307 -20.13 -2.03 21.73
CA ALA A 307 -21.51 -1.88 21.28
C ALA A 307 -21.47 -1.53 19.81
N SER A 308 -21.75 -2.52 18.95
CA SER A 308 -21.44 -2.41 17.55
C SER A 308 -22.24 -1.22 17.05
N ARG A 309 -21.59 -0.17 16.55
CA ARG A 309 -22.16 0.53 15.42
C ARG A 309 -22.29 -0.57 14.38
N GLU A 310 -23.46 -1.20 14.29
CA GLU A 310 -23.77 -2.15 13.22
C GLU A 310 -23.30 -1.45 11.95
N SER A 311 -22.24 -1.94 11.33
CA SER A 311 -21.81 -1.39 10.06
C SER A 311 -22.99 -1.57 9.11
N ASP A 312 -23.22 -0.60 8.23
CA ASP A 312 -24.32 -0.69 7.26
C ASP A 312 -24.29 -2.02 6.49
N MET A 313 -23.09 -2.59 6.32
CA MET A 313 -22.86 -3.92 5.75
C MET A 313 -23.43 -5.06 6.61
N VAL A 314 -23.24 -5.08 7.94
CA VAL A 314 -23.84 -6.09 8.83
C VAL A 314 -25.36 -5.99 8.83
N ARG A 315 -25.90 -4.76 8.78
CA ARG A 315 -27.35 -4.53 8.68
C ARG A 315 -27.91 -4.99 7.33
N GLU A 316 -27.17 -4.76 6.25
CA GLU A 316 -27.54 -5.22 4.91
C GLU A 316 -27.40 -6.74 4.76
N LEU A 317 -26.38 -7.36 5.36
CA LEU A 317 -26.23 -8.81 5.41
C LEU A 317 -27.38 -9.46 6.17
N LYS A 318 -27.76 -8.94 7.34
CA LYS A 318 -28.94 -9.41 8.08
C LYS A 318 -30.21 -9.28 7.24
N ARG A 319 -30.42 -8.14 6.56
CA ARG A 319 -31.54 -7.96 5.64
C ARG A 319 -31.54 -8.96 4.49
N LEU A 320 -30.38 -9.24 3.90
CA LEU A 320 -30.25 -10.17 2.78
C LEU A 320 -30.51 -11.61 3.23
N VAL A 321 -29.99 -12.01 4.39
CA VAL A 321 -30.24 -13.32 5.01
C VAL A 321 -31.74 -13.48 5.33
N GLU A 322 -32.37 -12.47 5.94
CA GLU A 322 -33.82 -12.48 6.21
C GLU A 322 -34.67 -12.49 4.93
N LYS A 323 -34.26 -11.76 3.88
CA LYS A 323 -34.98 -11.67 2.61
C LYS A 323 -34.84 -12.94 1.76
N HIS A 324 -33.76 -13.69 1.92
CA HIS A 324 -33.47 -14.88 1.10
C HIS A 324 -33.54 -16.20 1.87
N ASN A 325 -33.86 -16.14 3.17
CA ASN A 325 -34.06 -17.29 4.04
C ASN A 325 -32.88 -18.28 3.99
N LEU A 326 -31.67 -17.73 3.96
CA LEU A 326 -30.40 -18.45 3.95
C LEU A 326 -29.98 -18.89 5.35
#